data_AF-A0A2M9EN78-F1
#
_entry.id   AF-A0A2M9EN78-F1
#
_cell.length_a   1.000
_cell.length_b   1.000
_cell.length_c   1.000
_cell.angle_alpha   90.00
_cell.angle_beta   90.00
_cell.angle_gamma   90.00
#
_symmetry.space_group_name_H-M   'P 1'
#
loop_
_entity.id
_entity.type
_entity.pdbx_description
1 polymer ?
#
loop_
_entity_poly.entity_id
_entity_poly.type
_entity_poly.pdbx_seq_one_letter_code
_entity_poly.pdbx_strand_id
1 'polypeptide(L)'
;TGVNVGGKTYITGAGLNANDQKIVNVADGDLSAGSKDAVNGGQLFATNQNVAQNTTDIANNATNMPRASTLVMARLPTTMHWVQRSMCGVTAM
;
A
#
# COMPACT_ATOMS: atom_id res chain seq x y z
N THR A 1 -10.94 34.37 21.53
CA THR A 1 -10.17 35.35 20.74
C THR A 1 -9.15 34.59 19.90
N GLY A 2 -8.77 35.12 18.74
CA GLY A 2 -8.03 34.36 17.73
C GLY A 2 -7.34 35.28 16.71
N VAL A 3 -6.56 34.71 15.79
CA VAL A 3 -5.91 35.47 14.71
C VAL A 3 -6.90 35.66 13.57
N ASN A 4 -7.20 36.91 13.24
CA ASN A 4 -8.10 37.30 12.14
C ASN A 4 -7.38 38.28 11.22
N VAL A 5 -7.34 37.99 9.92
CA VAL A 5 -6.71 38.85 8.91
C VAL A 5 -7.61 38.88 7.68
N GLY A 6 -8.00 40.08 7.24
CA GLY A 6 -8.81 40.27 6.02
C GLY A 6 -10.17 39.55 6.06
N GLY A 7 -10.82 39.49 7.23
CA GLY A 7 -12.10 38.79 7.41
C GLY A 7 -12.00 37.27 7.49
N LYS A 8 -10.78 36.69 7.42
CA LYS A 8 -10.54 35.26 7.62
C LYS A 8 -10.01 34.98 9.02
N THR A 9 -10.51 33.94 9.66
CA THR A 9 -10.03 33.44 10.96
C THR A 9 -9.04 32.29 10.73
N TYR A 10 -7.86 32.37 11.35
CA TYR A 10 -6.78 31.39 11.18
C TYR A 10 -6.54 30.53 12.42
N ILE A 11 -6.64 31.11 13.62
CA ILE A 11 -6.41 30.38 14.88
C ILE A 11 -7.52 30.74 15.86
N THR A 12 -8.09 29.74 16.52
CA THR A 12 -9.07 29.90 17.60
C THR A 12 -8.76 28.93 18.74
N GLY A 13 -9.54 28.96 19.83
CA GLY A 13 -9.46 27.94 20.87
C GLY A 13 -9.80 26.52 20.40
N ALA A 14 -10.43 26.38 19.22
CA ALA A 14 -10.70 25.09 18.60
C ALA A 14 -9.56 24.58 17.70
N GLY A 15 -8.52 25.41 17.44
CA GLY A 15 -7.37 25.02 16.62
C GLY A 15 -7.10 25.95 15.42
N LEU A 16 -6.38 25.40 14.44
CA LEU A 16 -5.92 26.09 13.23
C LEU A 16 -6.86 25.85 12.05
N ASN A 17 -7.16 26.90 11.29
CA ASN A 17 -7.92 26.88 10.04
C ASN A 17 -7.05 27.43 8.90
N ALA A 18 -6.71 26.58 7.93
CA ALA A 18 -5.91 26.96 6.76
C ALA A 18 -6.72 27.69 5.68
N ASN A 19 -8.05 27.80 5.81
CA ASN A 19 -8.95 28.45 4.84
C ASN A 19 -8.73 27.96 3.39
N ASP A 20 -8.75 26.63 3.22
CA ASP A 20 -8.53 25.91 1.95
C ASP A 20 -7.18 26.20 1.26
N GLN A 21 -6.20 26.72 2.00
CA GLN A 21 -4.85 26.95 1.49
C GLN A 21 -3.93 25.77 1.80
N LYS A 22 -2.88 25.64 0.98
CA LYS A 22 -1.79 24.70 1.26
C LYS A 22 -0.99 25.19 2.46
N ILE A 23 -0.54 24.25 3.29
CA ILE A 23 0.49 24.49 4.30
C ILE A 23 1.82 24.03 3.70
N VAL A 24 2.74 24.95 3.48
CA VAL A 24 4.05 24.70 2.86
C VAL A 24 5.18 24.85 3.87
N ASN A 25 6.36 24.35 3.52
CA ASN A 25 7.56 24.38 4.38
C ASN A 25 7.38 23.63 5.72
N VAL A 26 6.62 22.53 5.67
CA VAL A 26 6.45 21.62 6.81
C VAL A 26 7.65 20.67 6.84
N ALA A 27 8.46 20.76 7.89
CA ALA A 27 9.53 19.79 8.14
C ALA A 27 8.94 18.38 8.31
N ASP A 28 9.77 17.34 8.18
CA ASP A 28 9.31 15.97 8.41
C ASP A 28 8.80 15.84 9.85
N GLY A 29 7.56 15.38 9.99
CA GLY A 29 6.97 15.12 11.30
C GLY A 29 7.48 13.80 11.88
N ASP A 30 7.49 13.67 13.21
CA ASP A 30 7.87 12.40 13.85
C ASP A 30 6.83 11.29 13.56
N LEU A 31 7.31 10.12 13.13
CA LEU A 31 6.50 8.94 12.81
C LEU A 31 6.56 7.91 13.94
N SER A 32 6.22 8.36 15.16
CA SER A 32 6.20 7.53 16.36
C SER A 32 4.79 7.41 16.95
N ALA A 33 4.58 6.37 17.78
CA ALA A 33 3.30 6.16 18.45
C ALA A 33 2.98 7.34 19.37
N GLY A 34 1.85 7.99 19.14
CA GLY A 34 1.41 9.14 19.94
C GLY A 34 1.86 10.51 19.41
N SER A 35 2.70 10.57 18.37
CA SER A 35 3.10 11.82 17.70
C SER A 35 1.89 12.68 17.33
N LYS A 36 2.07 14.00 17.43
CA LYS A 36 1.09 15.04 17.06
C LYS A 36 1.63 15.98 15.99
N ASP A 37 2.76 15.63 15.41
CA ASP A 37 3.40 16.42 14.37
C ASP A 37 2.62 16.30 13.06
N ALA A 38 2.59 17.39 12.30
CA ALA A 38 2.08 17.34 10.93
C ALA A 38 3.08 16.59 10.05
N VAL A 39 2.58 15.67 9.23
CA VAL A 39 3.37 14.99 8.19
C VAL A 39 3.30 15.75 6.88
N ASN A 40 4.40 15.75 6.13
CA ASN A 40 4.46 16.41 4.83
C ASN A 40 4.28 15.42 3.66
N GLY A 41 4.25 15.96 2.44
CA GLY A 41 4.07 15.16 1.22
C GLY A 41 5.22 14.18 0.93
N GLY A 42 6.46 14.46 1.37
CA GLY A 42 7.61 13.57 1.19
C GLY A 42 7.45 12.27 1.97
N GLN A 43 6.94 12.34 3.19
CA GLN A 43 6.68 11.17 4.04
C GLN A 43 5.54 10.29 3.48
N LEU A 44 4.46 10.92 2.99
CA LEU A 44 3.37 10.19 2.31
C LEU A 44 3.86 9.57 0.99
N PHE A 45 4.70 10.28 0.23
CA PHE A 45 5.29 9.75 -0.99
C PHE A 45 6.13 8.51 -0.72
N ALA A 46 7.01 8.53 0.28
CA ALA A 46 7.81 7.36 0.66
C ALA A 46 6.93 6.14 1.01
N THR A 47 5.84 6.37 1.75
CA THR A 47 4.85 5.32 2.05
C THR A 47 4.21 4.78 0.76
N ASN A 48 3.80 5.65 -0.15
CA ASN A 48 3.19 5.24 -1.42
C ASN A 48 4.15 4.45 -2.32
N GLN A 49 5.45 4.76 -2.30
CA GLN A 49 6.46 3.97 -3.02
C GLN A 49 6.53 2.53 -2.49
N ASN A 50 6.48 2.35 -1.16
CA ASN A 50 6.44 1.02 -0.55
C ASN A 50 5.15 0.26 -0.92
N VAL A 51 4.00 0.95 -0.98
CA VAL A 51 2.73 0.35 -1.42
C VAL A 51 2.79 -0.07 -2.90
N ALA A 52 3.39 0.75 -3.76
CA ALA A 52 3.59 0.41 -5.17
C ALA A 52 4.49 -0.82 -5.32
N GLN A 53 5.59 -0.89 -4.56
CA GLN A 53 6.47 -2.07 -4.54
C GLN A 53 5.71 -3.33 -4.11
N ASN A 54 4.95 -3.25 -3.01
CA ASN A 54 4.10 -4.37 -2.56
C ASN A 54 3.14 -4.83 -3.65
N THR A 55 2.58 -3.89 -4.43
CA THR A 55 1.68 -4.21 -5.55
C THR A 55 2.40 -5.03 -6.63
N THR A 56 3.62 -4.64 -6.98
CA THR A 56 4.47 -5.39 -7.92
C THR A 56 4.81 -6.79 -7.38
N ASP A 57 5.19 -6.89 -6.10
CA ASP A 57 5.56 -8.17 -5.49
C ASP A 57 4.38 -9.14 -5.42
N ILE A 58 3.18 -8.63 -5.12
CA ILE A 58 1.95 -9.42 -5.15
C ILE A 58 1.66 -9.94 -6.55
N ALA A 59 1.80 -9.10 -7.58
CA ALA A 59 1.61 -9.53 -8.98
C ALA A 59 2.61 -10.63 -9.36
N ASN A 60 3.88 -10.48 -8.98
CA ASN A 60 4.91 -11.50 -9.21
C ASN A 60 4.55 -12.83 -8.51
N ASN A 61 4.15 -12.77 -7.24
CA ASN A 61 3.72 -13.96 -6.49
C ASN A 61 2.53 -14.65 -7.16
N ALA A 62 1.53 -13.89 -7.62
CA ALA A 62 0.38 -14.42 -8.34
C ALA A 62 0.78 -15.15 -9.64
N THR A 63 1.84 -14.70 -10.33
CA THR A 63 2.36 -15.41 -11.52
C THR A 63 3.22 -16.63 -11.17
N ASN A 64 3.96 -16.59 -10.06
CA ASN A 64 4.88 -17.66 -9.67
C ASN A 64 4.13 -18.89 -9.13
N MET A 65 3.01 -18.69 -8.42
CA MET A 65 2.22 -19.79 -7.83
C MET A 65 1.72 -20.80 -8.90
N PRO A 66 1.07 -20.39 -10.01
CA PRO A 66 0.70 -21.31 -11.08
C PRO A 66 1.89 -21.95 -11.77
N ARG A 67 2.98 -21.20 -11.99
CA ARG A 67 4.20 -21.75 -12.64
C ARG A 67 4.82 -22.86 -11.82
N ALA A 68 4.94 -22.66 -10.51
CA ALA A 68 5.42 -23.68 -9.59
C ALA A 68 4.54 -24.94 -9.65
N SER A 69 3.21 -24.77 -9.65
CA SER A 69 2.27 -25.89 -9.83
C SER A 69 2.53 -26.65 -11.15
N THR A 70 2.55 -25.95 -12.29
CA THR A 70 2.79 -26.54 -13.62
C THR A 70 4.14 -27.28 -13.72
N LEU A 71 5.21 -26.73 -13.15
CA LEU A 71 6.52 -27.39 -13.17
C LEU A 71 6.52 -28.69 -12.37
N VAL A 72 5.79 -28.74 -11.24
CA VAL A 72 5.57 -29.97 -10.48
C VAL A 72 4.79 -30.99 -11.32
N MET A 73 3.78 -30.55 -12.09
CA MET A 73 3.08 -31.43 -13.06
C MET A 73 4.00 -32.02 -14.12
N ALA A 74 4.93 -31.22 -14.65
CA ALA A 74 5.81 -31.62 -15.75
C ALA A 74 6.96 -32.55 -15.31
N ARG A 75 7.38 -32.47 -14.04
CA ARG A 75 8.50 -33.27 -13.50
C ARG A 75 8.06 -34.65 -13.01
N LEU A 76 6.78 -34.88 -12.70
CA LEU A 76 6.31 -36.20 -12.28
C LEU A 76 6.31 -37.20 -13.45
N PRO A 77 6.69 -38.47 -13.21
CA PRO A 77 6.52 -39.55 -14.19
C PRO A 77 5.06 -39.63 -14.66
N THR A 78 4.83 -39.96 -15.93
CA THR A 78 3.48 -40.06 -16.52
C THR A 78 2.59 -41.07 -15.82
N THR A 79 3.19 -42.08 -15.17
CA THR A 79 2.51 -43.06 -14.32
C THR A 79 1.97 -42.49 -13.00
N MET A 80 2.38 -41.28 -12.61
CA MET A 80 1.87 -40.53 -11.46
C MET A 80 1.03 -39.30 -11.86
N HIS A 81 0.83 -39.05 -13.16
CA HIS A 81 0.00 -37.93 -13.64
C HIS A 81 -1.47 -38.02 -13.21
N TRP A 82 -1.99 -39.22 -12.95
CA TRP A 82 -3.38 -39.40 -12.53
C TRP A 82 -3.63 -38.99 -11.07
N VAL A 83 -2.67 -39.21 -10.17
CA VAL A 83 -2.71 -38.69 -8.79
C VAL A 83 -2.65 -37.16 -8.82
N GLN A 84 -1.79 -36.61 -9.66
CA GLN A 84 -1.57 -35.18 -9.80
C GLN A 84 -2.79 -34.43 -10.43
N ARG A 85 -3.43 -34.98 -11.49
CA ARG A 85 -4.68 -34.42 -12.05
C ARG A 85 -5.81 -34.38 -11.02
N SER A 86 -5.85 -35.35 -10.10
CA SER A 86 -6.81 -35.37 -9.00
C SER A 86 -6.60 -34.22 -8.00
N MET A 87 -5.35 -33.73 -7.84
CA MET A 87 -5.02 -32.62 -6.93
C MET A 87 -5.23 -31.22 -7.53
N CYS A 88 -5.18 -31.07 -8.87
CA CYS A 88 -5.34 -29.79 -9.55
C CYS A 88 -6.76 -29.49 -10.06
N GLY A 89 -7.74 -30.38 -9.85
CA GLY A 89 -9.16 -30.10 -10.13
C GLY A 89 -9.49 -29.82 -11.61
N VAL A 90 -8.67 -30.28 -12.56
CA VAL A 90 -9.01 -30.18 -13.99
C VAL A 90 -10.03 -31.27 -14.30
N THR A 91 -11.30 -30.90 -14.41
CA THR A 91 -12.36 -31.78 -14.93
C THR A 91 -11.99 -32.16 -16.36
N ALA A 92 -11.79 -33.46 -16.61
CA ALA A 92 -11.55 -33.99 -17.94
C ALA A 92 -12.76 -33.67 -18.83
N MET A 93 -12.50 -33.03 -19.99
CA MET A 93 -13.42 -32.98 -21.13
C MET A 93 -13.18 -34.19 -22.03
#